data_AF-A0A2D5PBJ6-F1
#
_entry.id   AF-A0A2D5PBJ6-F1
#
_cell.length_a   1.000
_cell.length_b   1.000
_cell.length_c   1.000
_cell.angle_alpha   90.00
_cell.angle_beta   90.00
_cell.angle_gamma   90.00
#
_symmetry.space_group_name_H-M   'P 1'
#
loop_
_entity.id
_entity.type
_entity.pdbx_description
1 polymer ?
#
loop_
_entity_poly.entity_id
_entity_poly.type
_entity_poly.pdbx_seq_one_letter_code
_entity_poly.pdbx_strand_id
1 'polypeptide(L)' 'MSKAQEIYQAWFDKKGHQHSEAFAKGVLFWLKRRTGEDKGLPQFPYRIATPEYDAWDAGIAKGWELYKLAAPQTLSA' A
#
# COMPACT_ATOMS: atom_id res chain seq x y z
N MET A 1 11.07 12.11 1.51
CA MET A 1 10.34 10.83 1.56
C MET A 1 9.29 10.84 0.46
N SER A 2 8.85 9.67 0.00
CA SER A 2 7.75 9.56 -0.98
C SER A 2 6.39 9.80 -0.30
N LYS A 3 5.42 10.36 -1.02
CA LYS A 3 4.06 10.59 -0.50
C LYS A 3 3.39 9.28 -0.09
N ALA A 4 3.67 8.20 -0.84
CA ALA A 4 3.25 6.85 -0.49
C ALA A 4 3.80 6.39 0.87
N GLN A 5 5.07 6.69 1.16
CA GLN A 5 5.71 6.31 2.42
C GLN A 5 5.27 7.17 3.59
N GLU A 6 4.92 8.45 3.37
CA GLU A 6 4.30 9.31 4.38
C GLU A 6 2.91 8.81 4.79
N ILE A 7 2.04 8.48 3.82
CA ILE A 7 0.70 7.91 4.09
C ILE A 7 0.83 6.59 4.84
N TYR A 8 1.79 5.75 4.42
CA TYR A 8 2.06 4.49 5.09
C TYR A 8 2.55 4.69 6.53
N GLN A 9 3.58 5.52 6.76
CA GLN A 9 4.11 5.77 8.10
C GLN A 9 3.08 6.38 9.04
N ALA A 10 2.31 7.37 8.59
CA ALA A 10 1.26 7.99 9.41
C ALA A 10 0.20 6.97 9.90
N TRP A 11 -0.06 5.92 9.12
CA TRP A 11 -0.92 4.82 9.51
C TRP A 11 -0.19 3.76 10.36
N PHE A 12 1.02 3.40 9.94
CA PHE A 12 1.85 2.35 10.54
C PHE A 12 2.29 2.69 11.97
N ASP A 13 2.74 3.94 12.20
CA ASP A 13 3.13 4.44 13.54
C ASP A 13 1.96 4.44 14.53
N LYS A 14 0.71 4.53 14.04
CA LYS A 14 -0.49 4.51 14.89
C LYS A 14 -1.00 3.10 15.22
N LYS A 15 -0.71 2.11 14.39
CA LYS A 15 -1.25 0.74 14.52
C LYS A 15 -0.25 -0.27 15.06
N GLY A 16 1.03 0.11 15.16
CA GLY A 16 2.10 -0.76 15.60
C GLY A 16 2.46 -1.78 14.51
N HIS A 17 3.67 -2.33 14.59
CA HIS A 17 4.28 -3.23 13.60
C HIS A 17 3.61 -4.63 13.51
N GLN A 18 2.29 -4.75 13.68
CA GLN A 18 1.56 -6.03 13.73
C GLN A 18 1.37 -6.70 12.36
N HIS A 19 1.94 -6.16 11.29
CA HIS A 19 1.73 -6.67 9.93
C HIS A 19 3.00 -7.25 9.33
N SER A 20 2.83 -8.32 8.54
CA SER A 20 3.92 -9.00 7.84
C SER A 20 4.57 -8.10 6.78
N GLU A 21 5.81 -8.41 6.41
CA GLU A 21 6.54 -7.67 5.38
C GLU A 21 5.80 -7.67 4.02
N ALA A 22 5.16 -8.78 3.66
CA ALA A 22 4.38 -8.91 2.43
C ALA A 22 3.19 -7.93 2.41
N PHE A 23 2.50 -7.78 3.54
CA PHE A 23 1.41 -6.80 3.68
C PHE A 23 1.92 -5.37 3.52
N ALA A 24 3.01 -5.01 4.19
CA ALA A 24 3.62 -3.69 4.07
C ALA A 24 4.01 -3.35 2.63
N LYS A 25 4.59 -4.33 1.92
CA LYS A 25 4.93 -4.21 0.49
C LYS A 25 3.68 -4.04 -0.38
N GLY A 26 2.57 -4.71 -0.08
CA GLY A 26 1.30 -4.55 -0.78
C GLY A 26 0.73 -3.14 -0.66
N VAL A 27 0.72 -2.60 0.56
CA VAL A 27 0.27 -1.23 0.85
C VAL A 27 1.11 -0.22 0.07
N LEU A 28 2.44 -0.30 0.19
CA LEU A 28 3.36 0.62 -0.47
C LEU A 28 3.30 0.50 -2.00
N PHE A 29 3.15 -0.71 -2.54
CA PHE A 29 3.00 -0.94 -3.97
C PHE A 29 1.80 -0.19 -4.54
N TRP A 30 0.63 -0.33 -3.90
CA TRP A 30 -0.58 0.34 -4.35
C TRP A 30 -0.49 1.86 -4.21
N LEU A 31 0.02 2.35 -3.07
CA LEU A 31 0.19 3.78 -2.84
C LEU A 31 1.14 4.42 -3.86
N LYS A 32 2.29 3.80 -4.14
CA LYS A 32 3.25 4.27 -5.15
C LYS A 32 2.63 4.32 -6.54
N ARG A 33 1.85 3.30 -6.92
CA ARG A 33 1.12 3.28 -8.20
C ARG A 33 0.13 4.44 -8.37
N ARG A 34 -0.40 4.97 -7.28
CA ARG A 34 -1.37 6.08 -7.30
C ARG A 34 -0.74 7.44 -7.13
N THR A 35 0.44 7.52 -6.51
CA THR A 35 1.23 8.75 -6.42
C THR A 35 2.17 8.93 -7.63
N GLY A 36 2.22 7.99 -8.57
CA GLY A 36 3.07 8.03 -9.77
C GLY A 36 4.53 7.66 -9.49
N GLU A 37 4.76 6.95 -8.38
CA GLU A 37 6.08 6.54 -7.87
C GLU A 37 6.37 5.05 -8.14
N ASP A 38 5.64 4.42 -9.07
CA ASP A 38 5.75 3.00 -9.41
C ASP A 38 6.86 2.65 -10.41
N LYS A 39 7.65 3.64 -10.86
CA LYS A 39 8.75 3.42 -11.80
C LYS A 39 9.71 2.35 -11.26
N GLY A 40 9.69 1.17 -11.87
CA GLY A 40 10.58 0.05 -11.55
C GLY A 40 10.07 -0.92 -10.48
N LEU A 41 8.83 -0.83 -10.01
CA LEU A 41 8.27 -1.84 -9.11
C LEU A 41 7.90 -3.11 -9.89
N PRO A 42 8.29 -4.31 -9.42
CA PRO A 42 7.81 -5.55 -10.01
C PRO A 42 6.28 -5.62 -9.87
N GLN A 43 5.57 -5.90 -10.96
CA GLN A 43 4.10 -5.97 -10.97
C GLN A 43 3.57 -7.02 -9.99
N PHE A 44 4.30 -8.13 -9.80
CA PHE A 44 3.94 -9.21 -8.90
C PHE A 44 5.21 -9.74 -8.20
N PRO A 45 5.47 -9.33 -6.94
CA PRO A 45 6.65 -9.77 -6.21
C PRO A 45 6.50 -11.17 -5.58
N TYR A 46 5.30 -11.74 -5.56
CA TYR A 46 4.99 -13.03 -4.93
C TYR A 46 4.29 -13.99 -5.88
N ARG A 47 4.48 -15.30 -5.65
CA ARG A 47 3.79 -16.37 -6.40
C ARG A 47 2.33 -16.45 -5.96
N ILE A 48 1.41 -16.54 -6.91
CA ILE A 48 -0.04 -16.67 -6.65
C ILE A 48 -0.33 -17.92 -5.81
N ALA A 49 -1.35 -17.84 -4.96
CA ALA A 49 -1.79 -18.91 -4.05
C ALA A 49 -0.76 -19.30 -2.98
N THR A 50 0.02 -18.34 -2.49
CA THR A 50 0.82 -18.48 -1.28
C THR A 50 0.34 -17.54 -0.18
N PRO A 51 0.55 -17.86 1.10
CA PRO A 51 0.20 -16.95 2.20
C PRO A 51 0.85 -15.57 2.09
N GLU A 52 2.02 -15.49 1.46
CA GLU A 52 2.71 -14.22 1.20
C GLU A 52 1.98 -13.39 0.14
N TYR A 53 1.46 -14.04 -0.90
CA TYR A 53 0.62 -13.38 -1.89
C TYR A 53 -0.69 -12.89 -1.26
N ASP A 54 -1.35 -13.71 -0.43
CA ASP A 54 -2.59 -13.32 0.25
C ASP A 54 -2.35 -12.11 1.18
N ALA A 55 -1.24 -12.09 1.91
CA ALA A 55 -0.85 -10.94 2.73
C ALA A 55 -0.55 -9.68 1.88
N TRP A 56 0.11 -9.84 0.73
CA TRP A 56 0.38 -8.76 -0.20
C TRP A 56 -0.90 -8.20 -0.83
N ASP A 57 -1.83 -9.04 -1.25
CA ASP A 57 -3.13 -8.65 -1.81
C ASP A 57 -4.00 -7.93 -0.76
N ALA A 58 -4.03 -8.44 0.48
CA ALA A 58 -4.65 -7.75 1.61
C ALA A 58 -3.99 -6.37 1.87
N GLY A 59 -2.67 -6.27 1.69
CA GLY A 59 -1.93 -5.02 1.75
C GLY A 59 -2.35 -4.04 0.66
N ILE A 60 -2.55 -4.51 -0.57
CA ILE A 60 -3.05 -3.71 -1.70
C ILE A 60 -4.42 -3.12 -1.38
N ALA A 61 -5.35 -3.96 -0.92
CA ALA A 61 -6.69 -3.52 -0.52
C ALA A 61 -6.60 -2.44 0.56
N LYS A 62 -5.68 -2.59 1.53
CA LYS A 62 -5.45 -1.57 2.56
C LYS A 62 -4.85 -0.28 2.00
N GLY A 63 -3.89 -0.36 1.08
CA GLY A 63 -3.32 0.80 0.40
C GLY A 63 -4.38 1.68 -0.27
N TRP A 64 -5.38 1.04 -0.89
CA TRP A 64 -6.54 1.74 -1.45
C TRP A 64 -7.37 2.48 -0.40
N GLU A 65 -7.67 1.83 0.72
CA GLU A 65 -8.39 2.48 1.83
C GLU A 65 -7.61 3.68 2.38
N LEU A 66 -6.29 3.52 2.60
CA LEU A 66 -5.45 4.59 3.15
C LEU A 66 -5.40 5.80 2.22
N TYR A 67 -5.31 5.57 0.92
CA TYR A 67 -5.34 6.66 -0.05
C TYR A 67 -6.68 7.37 -0.09
N LYS A 68 -7.81 6.65 0.01
CA LYS A 68 -9.13 7.29 0.12
C LYS A 68 -9.24 8.18 1.35
N LEU A 69 -8.68 7.74 2.48
CA LEU A 69 -8.66 8.53 3.71
C LEU A 69 -7.72 9.74 3.62
N ALA A 70 -6.59 9.59 2.92
CA ALA A 70 -5.57 10.63 2.77
C ALA A 70 -5.85 11.61 1.61
N ALA A 71 -6.66 11.22 0.63
CA ALA A 71 -7.08 12.09 -0.45
C ALA A 71 -8.30 12.92 0.01
N PRO A 72 -8.18 14.26 0.17
CA PRO A 72 -9.36 15.09 0.34
C PRO A 72 -10.29 14.84 -0.86
N GLN A 73 -11.60 14.69 -0.61
CA GLN A 73 -12.65 14.25 -1.55
C GLN A 73 -12.69 15.01 -2.88
N THR A 74 -11.70 14.82 -3.73
CA THR A 74 -11.57 15.47 -5.04
C THR A 74 -11.80 14.43 -6.13
N LEU A 75 -12.86 13.64 -5.96
CA LEU A 75 -13.48 12.84 -7.02
C LEU A 75 -15.00 12.94 -6.83
N SER A 76 -15.50 14.16 -6.90
CA SER A 76 -16.85 14.46 -7.37
C SER A 76 -16.68 15.49 -8.48
N ALA A 77 -16.70 14.99 -9.71
CA ALA A 77 -17.05 15.72 -10.91
C ALA A 77 -17.59 14.69 -11.90
#